data_AF-A0A2T4KFB4-F1
#
_entry.id   AF-A0A2T4KFB4-F1
#
_cell.length_a   1.000
_cell.length_b   1.000
_cell.length_c   1.000
_cell.angle_alpha   90.00
_cell.angle_beta   90.00
_cell.angle_gamma   90.00
#
_symmetry.space_group_name_H-M   'P 1'
#
loop_
_entity.id
_entity.type
_entity.pdbx_description
1 polymer ?
#
loop_
_entity_poly.entity_id
_entity_poly.type
_entity_poly.pdbx_seq_one_letter_code
_entity_poly.pdbx_strand_id
1 'polypeptide(L)' 'MRNLQLVKYDIISLFKSYLTYIALIIIWALLGGMTVLFVRNSDKVDYSMILPMANWMFLFFGLLVVIKTITRDYSQGTI' A
#
# COMPACT_ATOMS: atom_id res chain seq x y z
N MET A 1 25.95 6.48 -11.73
CA MET A 1 25.00 7.44 -11.11
C MET A 1 23.63 7.51 -11.82
N ARG A 2 23.48 7.11 -13.09
CA ARG A 2 22.21 7.19 -13.85
C ARG A 2 21.11 6.23 -13.36
N ASN A 3 21.45 4.99 -12.97
CA ASN A 3 20.47 4.00 -12.49
C ASN A 3 19.82 4.41 -11.17
N LEU A 4 20.57 5.04 -10.27
CA LEU A 4 20.06 5.60 -9.01
C LEU A 4 19.07 6.75 -9.23
N GLN A 5 19.22 7.51 -10.32
CA GLN A 5 18.28 8.58 -10.66
C GLN A 5 16.93 8.01 -11.10
N LEU A 6 16.91 6.91 -11.88
CA LEU A 6 15.67 6.23 -12.28
C LEU A 6 14.90 5.75 -11.04
N VAL A 7 15.58 5.03 -10.13
CA VAL A 7 14.98 4.57 -8.87
C VAL A 7 14.43 5.74 -8.04
N LYS A 8 15.14 6.86 -7.98
CA LYS A 8 14.67 8.06 -7.29
C LYS A 8 13.36 8.59 -7.90
N TYR A 9 13.24 8.63 -9.23
CA TYR A 9 12.01 9.09 -9.88
C TYR A 9 10.82 8.15 -9.63
N ASP A 10 11.05 6.84 -9.60
CA ASP A 10 10.00 5.87 -9.26
C ASP A 10 9.49 6.05 -7.83
N ILE A 11 10.40 6.23 -6.88
CA ILE A 11 10.05 6.50 -5.49
C ILE A 11 9.27 7.82 -5.36
N ILE A 12 9.74 8.89 -6.01
CA ILE A 12 9.04 10.19 -6.00
C ILE A 12 7.65 10.08 -6.62
N SER A 13 7.50 9.31 -7.71
CA SER A 13 6.22 9.06 -8.38
C SER A 13 5.23 8.37 -7.43
N LEU A 14 5.69 7.42 -6.63
CA LEU A 14 4.88 6.77 -5.60
C LEU A 14 4.38 7.77 -4.56
N PHE A 15 5.27 8.60 -4.01
CA PHE A 15 4.90 9.57 -2.98
C PHE A 15 4.06 10.74 -3.49
N LYS A 16 4.15 11.10 -4.77
CA LYS A 16 3.32 12.18 -5.35
C LYS A 16 1.95 11.70 -5.84
N SER A 17 1.75 10.40 -6.01
CA SER A 17 0.53 9.89 -6.62
C SER A 17 -0.67 10.01 -5.67
N TYR A 18 -1.73 10.70 -6.11
CA TYR A 18 -3.01 10.75 -5.39
C TYR A 18 -3.57 9.36 -5.07
N LEU A 19 -3.37 8.40 -5.98
CA LEU A 19 -3.81 7.01 -5.80
C LEU A 19 -3.10 6.31 -4.63
N THR A 20 -1.81 6.62 -4.39
CA THR A 20 -1.08 6.11 -3.22
C THR A 20 -1.75 6.55 -1.94
N TYR A 21 -2.10 7.83 -1.84
CA TYR A 21 -2.77 8.37 -0.66
C TYR A 21 -4.17 7.80 -0.48
N ILE A 22 -4.96 7.67 -1.56
CA ILE A 22 -6.29 7.06 -1.51
C ILE A 22 -6.19 5.60 -1.03
N ALA A 23 -5.26 4.83 -1.57
CA ALA A 23 -5.05 3.45 -1.16
C ALA A 23 -4.67 3.34 0.32
N LEU A 24 -3.76 4.20 0.80
CA LEU A 24 -3.38 4.23 2.21
C LEU A 24 -4.56 4.61 3.11
N ILE A 25 -5.38 5.60 2.73
CA ILE A 25 -6.59 5.98 3.48
C ILE A 25 -7.55 4.80 3.58
N ILE A 26 -7.78 4.08 2.48
CA ILE A 26 -8.66 2.90 2.47
C ILE A 26 -8.12 1.79 3.39
N ILE A 27 -6.81 1.51 3.33
CA ILE A 27 -6.16 0.52 4.20
C ILE A 27 -6.37 0.91 5.67
N TRP A 28 -6.06 2.15 6.04
CA TRP A 28 -6.23 2.64 7.40
C TRP A 28 -7.70 2.65 7.85
N ALA A 29 -8.63 3.02 6.97
CA ALA A 29 -10.06 3.02 7.28
C ALA A 29 -10.58 1.60 7.56
N LEU A 30 -10.16 0.61 6.77
CA LEU A 30 -10.54 -0.79 6.98
C LEU A 30 -9.91 -1.37 8.25
N LEU A 31 -8.62 -1.13 8.49
CA LEU A 31 -7.94 -1.56 9.72
C LEU A 31 -8.56 -0.93 10.97
N GLY A 32 -8.78 0.39 10.95
CA GLY A 32 -9.42 1.12 12.04
C GLY A 32 -10.87 0.67 12.25
N GLY A 33 -11.64 0.53 11.18
CA GLY A 33 -13.02 0.06 11.22
C GLY A 33 -13.14 -1.33 11.83
N MET A 34 -12.32 -2.28 11.38
CA MET A 34 -12.28 -3.64 11.95
C MET A 34 -11.88 -3.62 13.42
N THR A 35 -10.85 -2.84 13.79
CA THR A 35 -10.44 -2.70 15.19
C THR A 35 -11.57 -2.17 16.06
N VAL A 36 -12.28 -1.13 15.63
CA VAL A 36 -13.43 -0.56 16.35
C VAL A 36 -14.56 -1.59 16.49
N LEU A 37 -14.84 -2.37 15.45
CA LEU A 37 -15.84 -3.43 15.51
C LEU A 37 -15.45 -4.54 16.48
N PHE A 38 -14.18 -4.96 16.50
CA PHE A 38 -13.68 -5.95 17.46
C PHE A 38 -13.76 -5.44 18.90
N VAL A 39 -13.34 -4.20 19.16
CA VAL A 39 -13.47 -3.59 20.51
C VAL A 39 -14.92 -3.55 20.98
N ARG A 40 -15.88 -3.28 20.08
CA ARG A 40 -17.30 -3.16 20.43
C ARG A 40 -18.00 -4.50 20.62
N ASN A 41 -17.60 -5.53 19.89
CA ASN A 41 -18.29 -6.82 19.86
C ASN A 41 -17.53 -7.94 20.59
N SER A 42 -16.31 -7.68 21.07
CA SER A 42 -15.48 -8.66 21.76
C SER A 42 -14.81 -8.01 22.96
N ASP A 43 -14.79 -8.71 24.11
CA ASP A 43 -14.19 -8.20 25.35
C ASP A 43 -12.67 -7.95 25.22
N LYS A 44 -12.03 -8.54 24.19
CA LYS A 44 -10.60 -8.40 23.91
C LYS A 44 -10.36 -8.22 22.42
N VAL A 45 -9.47 -7.30 22.09
CA VAL A 45 -8.94 -7.15 20.73
C VAL A 45 -7.87 -8.20 20.52
N ASP A 46 -8.13 -9.14 19.61
CA ASP A 46 -7.15 -10.15 19.24
C ASP A 46 -6.18 -9.59 18.18
N TYR A 47 -4.98 -9.24 18.65
CA TYR A 47 -3.88 -8.79 17.78
C TYR A 47 -3.50 -9.84 16.72
N SER A 48 -3.75 -11.13 16.99
CA SER A 48 -3.48 -12.20 16.02
C SER A 48 -4.42 -12.19 14.82
N MET A 49 -5.51 -11.41 14.86
CA MET A 49 -6.40 -11.20 13.71
C MET A 49 -6.07 -9.92 12.94
N ILE A 50 -5.81 -8.82 13.65
CA ILE A 50 -5.59 -7.50 13.01
C ILE A 50 -4.23 -7.45 12.29
N LEU A 51 -3.19 -8.03 12.89
CA LEU A 51 -1.83 -7.91 12.38
C LEU A 51 -1.62 -8.69 11.07
N PRO A 52 -2.13 -9.93 10.90
CA PRO A 52 -2.12 -10.61 9.61
C PRO A 52 -2.97 -9.91 8.54
N MET A 53 -4.11 -9.33 8.92
CA MET A 53 -4.94 -8.56 8.00
C MET A 53 -4.19 -7.33 7.48
N ALA A 54 -3.55 -6.55 8.36
CA ALA A 54 -2.70 -5.44 7.96
C ALA A 54 -1.56 -5.89 7.04
N ASN A 55 -0.85 -6.96 7.40
CA ASN A 55 0.22 -7.51 6.59
C ASN A 55 -0.26 -7.88 5.18
N TRP A 56 -1.38 -8.60 5.06
CA TRP A 56 -1.95 -8.98 3.78
C TRP A 56 -2.31 -7.76 2.91
N MET A 57 -2.93 -6.74 3.51
CA MET A 57 -3.31 -5.52 2.81
C MET A 57 -2.10 -4.72 2.31
N PHE A 58 -1.06 -4.57 3.14
CA PHE A 58 0.16 -3.87 2.75
C PHE A 58 0.98 -4.65 1.72
N LEU A 59 1.02 -5.99 1.81
CA LEU A 59 1.67 -6.84 0.80
C LEU A 59 0.96 -6.74 -0.55
N PHE A 60 -0.37 -6.79 -0.57
CA PHE A 60 -1.15 -6.62 -1.78
C PHE A 60 -0.93 -5.24 -2.41
N PHE A 61 -1.00 -4.18 -1.61
CA PHE A 61 -0.71 -2.83 -2.07
C PHE A 61 0.72 -2.68 -2.61
N GLY A 62 1.71 -3.22 -1.89
CA GLY A 62 3.11 -3.21 -2.30
C GLY A 62 3.34 -3.95 -3.62
N LEU A 63 2.68 -5.09 -3.82
CA LEU A 63 2.76 -5.86 -5.06
C LEU A 63 2.24 -5.04 -6.25
N LEU A 64 1.09 -4.37 -6.11
CA LEU A 64 0.54 -3.54 -7.18
C LEU A 64 1.45 -2.35 -7.53
N VAL A 65 2.09 -1.75 -6.51
CA VAL A 65 3.10 -0.71 -6.69
C VAL A 65 4.30 -1.24 -7.49
N VAL A 66 4.79 -2.43 -7.15
CA VAL A 66 5.92 -3.06 -7.85
C VAL A 66 5.55 -3.33 -9.30
N ILE A 67 4.36 -3.89 -9.56
CA ILE A 67 3.87 -4.14 -10.93
C ILE A 67 3.81 -2.84 -11.72
N LYS A 68 3.20 -1.77 -11.16
CA LYS A 68 3.14 -0.45 -11.80
C LYS A 68 4.52 0.09 -12.14
N THR A 69 5.50 -0.12 -11.26
CA THR A 69 6.87 0.36 -11.47
C THR A 69 7.54 -0.38 -12.63
N ILE A 70 7.38 -1.70 -12.71
CA ILE A 70 7.95 -2.53 -13.79
C ILE A 70 7.27 -2.23 -15.14
N THR A 71 5.95 -2.03 -15.16
CA THR A 71 5.20 -1.86 -16.40
C THR A 71 5.14 -0.43 -16.91
N ARG A 72 5.58 0.57 -16.11
CA ARG A 72 5.53 2.00 -16.48
C ARG A 72 6.19 2.26 -17.83
N ASP A 73 7.41 1.78 -18.02
CA ASP A 73 8.22 2.13 -19.20
C ASP A 73 7.66 1.46 -20.46
N TYR A 74 7.15 0.22 -20.34
CA TYR A 74 6.39 -0.45 -21.40
C TYR A 74 5.10 0.31 -21.74
N SER A 75 4.36 0.76 -20.72
CA SER A 75 3.08 1.45 -20.89
C SER A 75 3.23 2.84 -21.52
N GLN A 76 4.35 3.51 -21.31
CA GLN A 76 4.61 4.87 -21.82
C GLN A 76 5.44 4.87 -23.11
N GLY A 77 5.92 3.70 -23.56
CA GLY A 77 6.81 3.58 -24.71
C GLY A 77 8.17 4.24 -24.48
N THR A 78 8.63 4.31 -23.22
CA THR A 78 9.89 4.94 -22.81
C THR A 78 11.01 3.92 -22.56
N ILE A 79 10.84 2.68 -23.03
CA ILE A 79 11.84 1.60 -22.98
C ILE A 79 12.72 1.58 -24.24
#